data_AF-A0AAV1PCH4-F1
#
_entry.id   AF-A0AAV1PCH4-F1
#
_cell.length_a   1.000
_cell.length_b   1.000
_cell.length_c   1.000
_cell.angle_alpha   90.00
_cell.angle_beta   90.00
_cell.angle_gamma   90.00
#
_symmetry.space_group_name_H-M   'P 1'
#
loop_
_entity.id
_entity.type
_entity.pdbx_description
1 polymer ?
#
loop_
_entity_poly.entity_id
_entity_poly.type
_entity_poly.pdbx_seq_one_letter_code
_entity_poly.pdbx_strand_id
1 'polypeptide(L)'
;MRAFFAKQPQLPPPLLDAPWREINWNDKQSALQHVNDYEPYIEDRQLRILLYGPAGAGKSSFINSVKSVLEGRMSTLALVDNISHDSFTKEV
;
A
#
# COMPACT_ATOMS: atom_id res chain seq x y z
N MET A 1 -43.52 12.66 -29.50
CA MET A 1 -42.54 11.65 -29.05
C MET A 1 -41.83 12.23 -27.84
N ARG A 2 -42.04 11.70 -26.62
CA ARG A 2 -41.39 12.21 -25.39
C ARG A 2 -40.08 11.44 -25.21
N ALA A 3 -38.95 12.15 -25.22
CA ALA A 3 -37.65 11.56 -24.91
C ALA A 3 -37.59 11.27 -23.40
N PHE A 4 -37.41 10.00 -23.04
CA PHE A 4 -37.09 9.59 -21.69
C PHE A 4 -35.60 9.86 -21.46
N PHE A 5 -35.27 10.94 -20.76
CA PHE A 5 -33.92 11.12 -20.23
C PHE A 5 -33.74 10.14 -19.06
N ALA A 6 -32.98 9.08 -19.27
CA ALA A 6 -32.52 8.23 -18.18
C ALA A 6 -31.71 9.10 -17.20
N LYS A 7 -32.10 9.12 -15.92
CA LYS A 7 -31.28 9.76 -14.89
C LYS A 7 -29.92 9.06 -14.87
N GLN A 8 -28.85 9.82 -15.08
CA GLN A 8 -27.50 9.31 -14.91
C GLN A 8 -27.35 8.71 -13.50
N PRO A 9 -26.65 7.56 -13.34
CA PRO A 9 -26.41 6.98 -12.04
C PRO A 9 -25.58 7.98 -11.21
N GLN A 10 -26.12 8.31 -10.05
CA GLN A 10 -25.50 9.24 -9.10
C GLN A 10 -24.26 8.54 -8.54
N LEU A 11 -23.08 9.16 -8.65
CA LEU A 11 -21.89 8.59 -8.02
C LEU A 11 -22.12 8.49 -6.50
N PRO A 12 -21.70 7.40 -5.86
CA PRO A 12 -21.75 7.33 -4.40
C PRO A 12 -20.95 8.49 -3.81
N PRO A 13 -21.38 9.02 -2.65
CA PRO A 13 -20.60 10.02 -1.93
C PRO A 13 -19.17 9.52 -1.69
N PRO A 14 -18.16 10.40 -1.75
CA PRO A 14 -16.80 10.01 -1.39
C PRO A 14 -16.78 9.48 0.05
N LEU A 15 -15.91 8.49 0.30
CA LEU A 15 -15.78 7.86 1.62
C LEU A 15 -15.30 8.87 2.70
N LEU A 16 -14.54 9.88 2.28
CA LEU A 16 -14.00 10.93 3.14
C LEU A 16 -14.21 12.29 2.47
N ASP A 17 -14.57 13.31 3.25
CA ASP A 17 -14.73 14.70 2.76
C ASP A 17 -13.39 15.35 2.39
N ALA A 18 -12.31 14.89 3.02
CA ALA A 18 -10.94 15.31 2.76
C ALA A 18 -9.99 14.10 2.75
N PRO A 19 -8.80 14.19 2.14
CA PRO A 19 -7.83 13.10 2.17
C PRO A 19 -7.48 12.69 3.61
N TRP A 20 -7.35 11.38 3.85
CA TRP A 20 -6.90 10.83 5.13
C TRP A 20 -5.58 11.45 5.63
N ARG A 21 -4.71 11.85 4.71
CA ARG A 21 -3.44 12.52 5.00
C ARG A 21 -3.02 13.38 3.81
N GLU A 22 -2.52 14.57 4.09
CA GLU A 22 -1.78 15.37 3.11
C GLU A 22 -0.36 14.81 2.96
N ILE A 23 0.00 14.44 1.72
CA ILE A 23 1.32 13.90 1.42
C ILE A 23 2.03 14.88 0.48
N ASN A 24 3.13 15.45 0.95
CA ASN A 24 4.02 16.23 0.11
C ASN A 24 4.96 15.30 -0.66
N TRP A 25 4.58 14.95 -1.89
CA TRP A 25 5.38 14.06 -2.75
C TRP A 25 6.74 14.63 -3.16
N ASN A 26 6.92 15.96 -3.07
CA ASN A 26 8.19 16.60 -3.42
C ASN A 26 9.23 16.49 -2.31
N ASP A 27 8.81 16.18 -1.08
CA ASP A 27 9.71 16.09 0.08
C ASP A 27 9.94 14.63 0.50
N LYS A 28 10.50 13.85 -0.43
CA LYS A 28 10.84 12.45 -0.20
C LYS A 28 11.86 12.27 0.92
N GLN A 29 12.78 13.23 1.09
CA GLN A 29 13.88 13.11 2.05
C GLN A 29 13.38 13.22 3.49
N SER A 30 12.49 14.17 3.81
CA SER A 30 11.90 14.23 5.15
C SER A 30 11.08 12.99 5.48
N ALA A 31 10.32 12.47 4.51
CA ALA A 31 9.55 11.25 4.68
C ALA A 31 10.44 10.03 4.98
N LEU A 32 11.58 9.90 4.28
CA LEU A 32 12.56 8.84 4.57
C LEU A 32 13.21 9.02 5.93
N GLN A 33 13.57 10.25 6.29
CA GLN A 33 14.16 10.57 7.59
C GLN A 33 13.20 10.20 8.74
N HIS A 34 11.92 10.55 8.62
CA HIS A 34 10.88 10.17 9.57
C HIS A 34 10.76 8.65 9.78
N VAL A 35 10.94 7.86 8.71
CA VAL A 35 10.90 6.39 8.81
C VAL A 35 12.17 5.86 9.47
N ASN A 36 13.33 6.45 9.18
CA ASN A 36 14.61 6.05 9.77
C ASN A 36 14.70 6.41 11.27
N ASP A 37 14.13 7.55 11.67
CA ASP A 37 14.12 8.03 13.06
C ASP A 37 12.99 7.40 13.89
N TYR A 38 12.15 6.55 13.29
CA TYR A 38 11.05 5.90 14.00
C TYR A 38 11.59 4.95 15.07
N GLU A 39 11.35 5.30 16.33
CA GLU A 39 11.62 4.45 17.49
C GLU A 39 10.30 3.91 18.07
N PRO A 40 10.16 2.59 18.23
CA PRO A 40 8.96 2.00 18.83
C PRO A 40 8.85 2.42 20.30
N TYR A 41 7.61 2.70 20.75
CA TYR A 41 7.34 3.16 22.12
C TYR A 41 7.82 2.21 23.23
N ILE A 42 8.00 0.92 22.90
CA ILE A 42 8.52 -0.09 23.82
C ILE A 42 9.76 -0.67 23.15
N GLU A 43 10.89 -0.60 23.86
CA GLU A 43 12.13 -1.28 23.47
C GLU A 43 11.82 -2.75 23.12
N ASP A 44 12.38 -3.24 22.01
CA ASP A 44 12.13 -4.57 21.43
C ASP A 44 10.79 -4.81 20.72
N ARG A 45 9.90 -3.81 20.57
CA ARG A 45 8.72 -3.96 19.70
C ARG A 45 9.03 -3.66 18.24
N GLN A 46 8.65 -4.58 17.36
CA GLN A 46 8.73 -4.38 15.92
C GLN A 46 7.47 -3.68 15.40
N LEU A 47 7.63 -2.73 14.47
CA LEU A 47 6.53 -2.22 13.65
C LEU A 47 6.02 -3.34 12.74
N ARG A 48 4.73 -3.68 12.86
CA ARG A 48 4.08 -4.71 12.03
C ARG A 48 3.03 -4.06 11.15
N ILE A 49 3.17 -4.22 9.84
CA ILE A 49 2.25 -3.69 8.83
C ILE A 49 1.56 -4.87 8.15
N LEU A 50 0.23 -4.86 8.15
CA LEU A 50 -0.57 -5.83 7.41
C LEU A 50 -0.88 -5.27 6.02
N LEU A 51 -0.41 -5.97 4.98
CA LEU A 51 -0.78 -5.69 3.60
C LEU A 51 -1.72 -6.80 3.10
N TYR A 52 -2.96 -6.42 2.80
CA TYR A 52 -4.01 -7.34 2.38
C TYR A 52 -4.40 -7.11 0.90
N GLY A 53 -4.85 -8.17 0.24
CA GLY A 53 -5.32 -8.13 -1.15
C GLY A 53 -5.27 -9.51 -1.80
N PRO A 54 -5.89 -9.70 -2.99
CA PRO A 54 -5.96 -10.99 -3.66
C PRO A 54 -4.58 -11.52 -4.09
N ALA A 55 -4.50 -12.81 -4.41
CA ALA A 55 -3.33 -13.41 -5.05
C ALA A 55 -3.00 -12.66 -6.36
N GLY A 56 -1.70 -12.51 -6.67
CA GLY A 56 -1.26 -11.74 -7.84
C GLY A 56 -1.35 -10.21 -7.74
N ALA A 57 -1.94 -9.63 -6.68
CA ALA A 57 -2.06 -8.16 -6.53
C ALA A 57 -0.73 -7.41 -6.31
N GLY A 58 0.42 -8.11 -6.30
CA GLY A 58 1.73 -7.48 -6.15
C GLY A 58 2.16 -7.19 -4.70
N LYS A 59 1.53 -7.80 -3.69
CA LYS A 59 1.85 -7.58 -2.26
C LYS A 59 3.34 -7.81 -1.94
N SER A 60 3.90 -8.94 -2.36
CA SER A 60 5.32 -9.25 -2.16
C SER A 60 6.24 -8.28 -2.92
N SER A 61 5.86 -7.90 -4.14
CA SER A 61 6.60 -6.92 -4.95
C SER A 61 6.63 -5.54 -4.27
N PHE A 62 5.53 -5.12 -3.65
CA PHE A 62 5.48 -3.89 -2.85
C PHE A 62 6.44 -3.97 -1.65
N ILE A 63 6.44 -5.06 -0.90
CA ILE A 63 7.36 -5.26 0.24
C ILE A 63 8.83 -5.18 -0.24
N ASN A 64 9.16 -5.85 -1.34
CA ASN A 64 10.51 -5.80 -1.92
C ASN A 64 10.89 -4.37 -2.34
N SER A 65 9.96 -3.59 -2.91
CA SER A 65 10.19 -2.19 -3.29
C SER A 65 10.49 -1.31 -2.07
N VAL A 66 9.65 -1.37 -1.03
CA VAL A 66 9.85 -0.62 0.22
C VAL A 66 11.21 -0.98 0.83
N LYS A 67 11.50 -2.28 0.94
CA LYS A 67 12.76 -2.74 1.49
C LYS A 67 13.96 -2.28 0.68
N SER A 68 13.85 -2.26 -0.65
CA SER A 68 14.94 -1.82 -1.52
C SER A 68 15.26 -0.33 -1.35
N VAL A 69 14.23 0.50 -1.13
CA VAL A 69 14.40 1.93 -0.86
C VAL A 69 15.07 2.15 0.51
N LEU A 70 14.66 1.40 1.53
CA LEU A 70 15.24 1.53 2.87
C LEU A 70 16.68 1.02 2.96
N GLU A 71 17.02 -0.07 2.26
CA GLU A 71 18.39 -0.60 2.24
C GLU A 71 19.31 0.08 1.21
N GLY A 72 18.76 0.89 0.29
CA GLY A 72 19.52 1.51 -0.80
C GLY A 72 20.04 0.51 -1.86
N ARG A 73 19.51 -0.71 -1.90
CA ARG A 73 19.88 -1.78 -2.85
C ARG A 73 18.68 -2.65 -3.19
N MET A 74 18.75 -3.40 -4.29
CA MET A 74 17.67 -4.34 -4.65
C MET A 74 17.50 -5.44 -3.58
N SER A 75 16.26 -5.66 -3.15
CA SER A 75 15.86 -6.71 -2.21
C SER A 75 14.84 -7.67 -2.84
N THR A 76 15.01 -8.97 -2.63
CA THR A 76 14.14 -10.05 -3.14
C THR A 76 13.64 -11.00 -2.04
N LEU A 77 13.62 -10.55 -0.80
CA LEU A 77 13.32 -11.39 0.37
C LEU A 77 11.85 -11.82 0.47
N ALA A 78 10.92 -11.03 -0.07
CA ALA A 78 9.54 -11.47 -0.21
C ALA A 78 9.42 -12.30 -1.49
N LEU A 79 9.12 -13.60 -1.35
CA LEU A 79 8.91 -14.49 -2.49
C LEU A 79 7.75 -13.96 -3.36
N VAL A 80 7.97 -13.96 -4.67
CA VAL A 80 7.01 -13.53 -5.68
C VAL A 80 6.81 -14.69 -6.63
N ASP A 81 5.56 -15.10 -6.83
CA ASP A 81 5.17 -16.10 -7.80
C ASP A 81 3.95 -15.57 -8.53
N ASN A 82 4.13 -15.38 -9.83
CA ASN A 82 3.10 -14.90 -10.73
C ASN A 82 2.64 -16.02 -11.69
N ILE A 83 3.24 -17.20 -11.59
CA ILE A 83 3.05 -18.32 -12.53
C ILE A 83 2.04 -19.31 -11.96
N SER A 84 2.11 -19.61 -10.67
CA SER A 84 1.23 -20.61 -10.04
C SER A 84 -0.21 -20.15 -9.81
N HIS A 85 -0.52 -18.85 -10.00
CA HIS A 85 -1.76 -18.21 -9.51
C HIS A 85 -2.02 -18.41 -8.01
N ASP A 86 -1.04 -18.93 -7.27
CA ASP A 86 -1.11 -19.20 -5.84
C ASP A 86 -0.54 -18.00 -5.05
N SER A 87 -0.76 -17.98 -3.74
CA SER A 87 -0.23 -16.95 -2.86
C SER A 87 0.65 -17.54 -1.77
N PHE A 88 1.87 -17.00 -1.62
CA PHE A 88 2.73 -17.31 -0.48
C PHE A 88 2.16 -16.88 0.88
N THR A 89 1.19 -15.95 0.88
CA THR A 89 0.49 -15.53 2.09
C THR A 89 -0.63 -16.52 2.37
N LYS A 90 -0.50 -17.33 3.42
CA LYS A 90 -1.56 -18.25 3.84
C LYS A 90 -2.71 -17.45 4.47
N GLU A 91 -3.94 -17.86 4.20
CA GLU A 91 -5.08 -17.48 5.02
C GLU A 91 -4.88 -18.08 6.43
N VAL A 92 -5.15 -17.28 7.47
CA VAL A 92 -5.10 -17.69 8.87
C VAL A 92 -6.48 -18.15 9.30
#